data_AF-A0A2V8KAF5-F1
#
_entry.id   AF-A0A2V8KAF5-F1
#
_cell.length_a   1.000
_cell.length_b   1.000
_cell.length_c   1.000
_cell.angle_alpha   90.00
_cell.angle_beta   90.00
_cell.angle_gamma   90.00
#
_symmetry.space_group_name_H-M   'P 1'
#
loop_
_entity.id
_entity.type
_entity.pdbx_description
1 polymer ?
#
loop_
_entity_poly.entity_id
_entity_poly.type
_entity_poly.pdbx_seq_one_letter_code
_entity_poly.pdbx_strand_id
1 'polypeptide(L)'
;MSKLNQIIPILGYTKLSDELFLGRLNAFYIGTNGNAAYPNPPMDMNAFKADIDSYSRLITQALDGRKKAISEKKKKREALTQSLRLLGRYVEIMCKNDMPTFLSSGFEAASRMRTQRRRCRQPRLLRSHTVAVVNCW
;
A
#
# COMPACT_ATOMS: atom_id res chain seq x y z
N MET A 1 -17.14 -16.26 16.53
CA MET A 1 -16.04 -16.32 15.53
C MET A 1 -14.82 -15.67 16.14
N SER A 2 -13.79 -16.47 16.45
CA SER A 2 -12.50 -15.98 16.93
C SER A 2 -11.83 -15.17 15.82
N LYS A 3 -11.23 -14.03 16.18
CA LYS A 3 -10.52 -13.17 15.24
C LYS A 3 -9.28 -13.90 14.73
N LEU A 4 -9.24 -14.25 13.44
CA LEU A 4 -8.07 -14.88 12.84
C LEU A 4 -6.89 -13.90 12.88
N ASN A 5 -5.73 -14.37 13.33
CA ASN A 5 -4.48 -13.61 13.32
C ASN A 5 -3.89 -13.56 11.89
N GLN A 6 -4.69 -13.18 10.89
CA GLN A 6 -4.27 -13.10 9.49
C GLN A 6 -3.33 -11.93 9.21
N ILE A 7 -2.22 -12.21 8.51
CA ILE A 7 -1.31 -11.18 8.00
C ILE A 7 -1.93 -10.60 6.73
N ILE A 8 -2.29 -9.32 6.76
CA ILE A 8 -2.98 -8.63 5.66
C ILE A 8 -1.95 -7.78 4.90
N PRO A 9 -1.83 -7.89 3.57
CA PRO A 9 -0.97 -7.02 2.79
C PRO A 9 -1.55 -5.60 2.65
N ILE A 10 -0.68 -4.61 2.50
CA ILE A 10 -1.10 -3.24 2.14
C ILE A 10 -1.61 -3.24 0.70
N LEU A 11 -2.89 -2.89 0.49
CA LEU A 11 -3.53 -2.86 -0.85
C LEU A 11 -3.89 -1.44 -1.33
N GLY A 12 -3.54 -0.42 -0.55
CA GLY A 12 -3.87 0.98 -0.79
C GLY A 12 -2.76 1.74 -1.49
N TYR A 13 -2.74 1.73 -2.83
CA TYR A 13 -1.68 2.36 -3.63
C TYR A 13 -2.02 3.74 -4.21
N THR A 14 -3.15 4.34 -3.80
CA THR A 14 -3.66 5.59 -4.38
C THR A 14 -2.76 6.79 -4.10
N LYS A 15 -2.04 6.79 -2.97
CA LYS A 15 -1.16 7.89 -2.56
C LYS A 15 0.31 7.72 -2.95
N LEU A 16 0.68 6.60 -3.59
CA LEU A 16 2.06 6.36 -4.00
C LEU A 16 2.42 7.18 -5.25
N SER A 17 3.67 7.60 -5.37
CA SER A 17 4.20 8.06 -6.66
C SER A 17 4.22 6.89 -7.66
N ASP A 18 4.27 7.20 -8.96
CA ASP A 18 4.35 6.16 -10.00
C ASP A 18 5.62 5.31 -9.83
N GLU A 19 6.74 5.92 -9.43
CA GLU A 19 8.02 5.24 -9.16
C GLU A 19 7.92 4.26 -7.98
N LEU A 20 7.35 4.70 -6.86
CA LEU A 20 7.17 3.82 -5.70
C LEU A 20 6.19 2.70 -6.02
N PHE A 21 5.13 2.99 -6.77
CA PHE A 21 4.18 1.96 -7.22
C PHE A 21 4.85 0.94 -8.15
N LEU A 22 5.68 1.38 -9.09
CA LEU A 22 6.50 0.50 -9.93
C LEU A 22 7.47 -0.35 -9.10
N GLY A 23 8.07 0.23 -8.06
CA GLY A 23 8.88 -0.51 -7.10
C GLY A 23 8.12 -1.63 -6.40
N ARG A 24 6.86 -1.39 -5.99
CA ARG A 24 6.00 -2.43 -5.39
C ARG A 24 5.66 -3.56 -6.35
N LEU A 25 5.36 -3.22 -7.60
CA LEU A 25 5.08 -4.21 -8.64
C LEU A 25 6.28 -5.13 -8.88
N ASN A 26 7.47 -4.55 -9.01
CA ASN A 26 8.71 -5.31 -9.19
C ASN A 26 9.06 -6.16 -7.96
N ALA A 27 8.91 -5.60 -6.75
CA ALA A 27 9.16 -6.34 -5.51
C ALA A 27 8.26 -7.59 -5.42
N PHE A 28 6.98 -7.46 -5.76
CA PHE A 28 6.08 -8.61 -5.82
C PHE A 28 6.50 -9.63 -6.88
N TYR A 29 6.79 -9.17 -8.11
CA TYR A 29 7.22 -10.05 -9.20
C TYR A 29 8.46 -10.85 -8.82
N ILE A 30 9.50 -10.19 -8.29
CA ILE A 30 10.74 -10.83 -7.85
C ILE A 30 10.48 -11.80 -6.70
N GLY A 31 9.64 -11.42 -5.73
CA GLY A 31 9.34 -12.25 -4.56
C GLY A 31 8.51 -13.49 -4.86
N THR A 32 7.74 -13.49 -5.95
CA THR A 32 6.82 -14.61 -6.27
C THR A 32 7.22 -15.42 -7.48
N ASN A 33 7.97 -14.86 -8.43
CA ASN A 33 8.40 -15.58 -9.62
C ASN A 33 9.40 -16.69 -9.25
N GLY A 34 8.99 -17.96 -9.42
CA GLY A 34 9.79 -19.13 -9.04
C GLY A 34 9.84 -19.41 -7.53
N ASN A 35 9.01 -18.75 -6.71
CA ASN A 35 8.95 -19.00 -5.29
C ASN A 35 8.07 -20.23 -4.98
N ALA A 36 8.65 -21.26 -4.36
CA ALA A 36 7.96 -22.50 -4.01
C ALA A 36 6.80 -22.32 -3.01
N ALA A 37 6.79 -21.24 -2.23
CA ALA A 37 5.66 -20.90 -1.36
C ALA A 37 4.43 -20.40 -2.13
N TYR A 38 4.62 -19.97 -3.39
CA TYR A 38 3.61 -19.37 -4.25
C TYR A 38 3.57 -20.05 -5.63
N PRO A 39 3.31 -21.37 -5.70
CA PRO A 39 3.49 -22.14 -6.94
C PRO A 39 2.44 -21.88 -8.02
N ASN A 40 1.27 -21.35 -7.63
CA ASN A 40 0.10 -21.22 -8.51
C ASN A 40 -0.52 -19.83 -8.39
N PRO A 41 0.13 -18.78 -8.93
CA PRO A 41 -0.44 -17.45 -8.93
C PRO A 41 -1.72 -17.41 -9.78
N PRO A 42 -2.74 -16.62 -9.38
CA PRO A 42 -4.03 -16.52 -10.10
C PRO A 42 -3.94 -15.77 -11.44
N MET A 43 -2.75 -15.37 -11.86
CA MET A 43 -2.45 -14.60 -13.06
C MET A 43 -1.13 -15.11 -13.64
N ASP A 44 -1.02 -15.09 -14.97
CA ASP A 44 0.21 -15.39 -15.68
C ASP A 44 1.31 -14.37 -15.31
N MET A 45 2.42 -14.85 -14.75
CA MET A 45 3.51 -14.01 -14.27
C MET A 45 4.30 -13.33 -15.40
N ASN A 46 4.37 -13.96 -16.58
CA ASN A 46 5.04 -13.37 -17.74
C ASN A 46 4.21 -12.21 -18.30
N ALA A 47 2.88 -12.38 -18.39
CA ALA A 47 1.95 -11.31 -18.75
C ALA A 47 2.01 -10.15 -17.73
N PHE A 48 2.05 -10.47 -16.43
CA PHE A 48 2.22 -9.45 -15.40
C PHE A 48 3.54 -8.68 -15.55
N LYS A 49 4.64 -9.36 -15.86
CA LYS A 49 5.94 -8.69 -16.13
C LYS A 49 5.87 -7.78 -17.36
N ALA A 50 5.23 -8.22 -18.43
CA ALA A 50 5.03 -7.40 -19.63
C ALA A 50 4.20 -6.14 -19.32
N ASP A 51 3.19 -6.24 -18.45
CA ASP A 51 2.41 -5.09 -17.99
C ASP A 51 3.24 -4.11 -17.15
N ILE A 52 4.14 -4.61 -16.29
CA ILE A 52 5.09 -3.79 -15.53
C ILE A 52 6.00 -3.01 -16.48
N ASP A 53 6.57 -3.68 -17.48
CA ASP A 53 7.49 -3.06 -18.44
C ASP A 53 6.77 -2.02 -19.31
N SER A 54 5.53 -2.32 -19.71
CA SER A 54 4.65 -1.38 -20.40
C SER A 54 4.37 -0.14 -19.55
N TYR A 55 4.08 -0.32 -18.26
CA TYR A 55 3.84 0.79 -17.34
C TYR A 55 5.09 1.65 -17.12
N SER A 56 6.26 1.03 -16.96
CA SER A 56 7.55 1.74 -16.89
C SER A 56 7.78 2.64 -18.11
N ARG A 57 7.57 2.10 -19.32
CA ARG A 57 7.67 2.88 -20.57
C ARG A 57 6.67 4.05 -20.61
N LEU A 58 5.43 3.83 -20.17
CA LEU A 58 4.41 4.88 -20.11
C LEU A 58 4.73 5.97 -19.10
N ILE A 59 5.41 5.65 -17.99
CA ILE A 59 5.93 6.64 -17.05
C ILE A 59 6.92 7.55 -17.78
N THR A 60 7.91 6.99 -18.48
CA THR A 60 8.90 7.77 -19.24
C THR A 60 8.25 8.63 -20.32
N GLN A 61 7.35 8.07 -21.13
CA GLN A 61 6.66 8.82 -22.18
C GLN A 61 5.74 9.93 -21.65
N ALA A 62 5.21 9.77 -20.44
CA ALA A 62 4.40 10.79 -19.79
C ALA A 62 5.24 11.99 -19.32
N LEU A 63 6.55 11.84 -19.12
CA LEU A 63 7.46 12.95 -18.79
C LEU A 63 7.55 13.96 -19.94
N ASP A 64 7.46 13.49 -21.19
CA ASP A 64 7.41 14.34 -22.38
C ASP A 64 6.08 15.14 -22.49
N GLY A 65 5.15 14.99 -21.53
CA GLY A 65 3.90 15.76 -21.49
C GLY A 65 2.84 15.32 -22.51
N ARG A 66 3.04 14.19 -23.20
CA ARG A 66 2.08 13.68 -24.20
C ARG A 66 0.77 13.27 -23.53
N LYS A 67 -0.33 13.98 -23.84
CA LYS A 67 -1.68 13.71 -23.26
C LYS A 67 -2.10 12.24 -23.37
N LYS A 68 -1.80 11.59 -24.49
CA LYS A 68 -2.09 10.17 -24.74
C LYS A 68 -1.33 9.24 -23.78
N ALA A 69 -0.02 9.47 -23.59
CA ALA A 69 0.78 8.67 -22.66
C ALA A 69 0.31 8.83 -21.21
N ILE A 70 -0.10 10.04 -20.82
CA ILE A 70 -0.66 10.30 -19.48
C ILE A 70 -1.96 9.53 -19.25
N SER A 71 -2.87 9.49 -20.24
CA SER A 71 -4.13 8.75 -20.10
C SER A 71 -3.91 7.23 -20.07
N GLU A 72 -3.05 6.71 -20.94
CA GLU A 72 -2.68 5.29 -20.98
C GLU A 72 -1.99 4.84 -19.70
N LYS A 73 -1.08 5.66 -19.15
CA LYS A 73 -0.43 5.42 -17.85
C LYS A 73 -1.45 5.28 -16.73
N LYS A 74 -2.43 6.18 -16.64
CA LYS A 74 -3.48 6.14 -15.62
C LYS A 74 -4.31 4.86 -15.72
N LYS A 75 -4.76 4.51 -16.94
CA LYS A 75 -5.50 3.27 -17.20
C LYS A 75 -4.68 2.03 -16.83
N LYS A 76 -3.39 2.00 -17.17
CA LYS A 76 -2.50 0.89 -16.83
C LYS A 76 -2.28 0.80 -15.31
N ARG A 77 -2.14 1.93 -14.61
CA ARG A 77 -2.04 1.98 -13.14
C ARG A 77 -3.28 1.39 -12.46
N GLU A 78 -4.47 1.70 -12.95
CA GLU A 78 -5.72 1.14 -12.43
C GLU A 78 -5.78 -0.39 -12.62
N ALA A 79 -5.43 -0.88 -13.81
CA ALA A 79 -5.36 -2.32 -14.09
C ALA A 79 -4.36 -3.03 -13.17
N LEU A 80 -3.13 -2.52 -13.08
CA LEU A 80 -2.09 -3.09 -12.20
C LEU A 80 -2.47 -3.03 -10.72
N THR A 81 -3.22 -2.01 -10.29
CA THR A 81 -3.76 -1.93 -8.92
C THR A 81 -4.76 -3.06 -8.66
N GLN A 82 -5.61 -3.39 -9.62
CA GLN A 82 -6.55 -4.52 -9.50
C GLN A 82 -5.79 -5.85 -9.45
N SER A 83 -4.77 -6.05 -10.30
CA SER A 83 -3.91 -7.23 -10.27
C SER A 83 -3.22 -7.40 -8.92
N LEU A 84 -2.58 -6.36 -8.37
CA LEU A 84 -1.94 -6.42 -7.05
C LEU A 84 -2.93 -6.70 -5.92
N ARG A 85 -4.18 -6.25 -6.02
CA ARG A 85 -5.21 -6.59 -5.03
C ARG A 85 -5.55 -8.07 -5.04
N LEU A 86 -5.74 -8.65 -6.22
CA LEU A 86 -5.98 -10.08 -6.38
C LEU A 86 -4.79 -10.89 -5.85
N LEU A 87 -3.57 -10.51 -6.25
CA LEU A 87 -2.34 -11.17 -5.84
C LEU A 87 -2.06 -11.02 -4.34
N GLY A 88 -2.41 -9.89 -3.74
CA GLY A 88 -2.31 -9.71 -2.29
C GLY A 88 -3.25 -10.65 -1.52
N ARG A 89 -4.48 -10.87 -2.00
CA ARG A 89 -5.38 -11.87 -1.39
C ARG A 89 -4.85 -13.29 -1.53
N TYR A 90 -4.26 -13.61 -2.68
CA TYR A 90 -3.57 -14.88 -2.87
C TYR A 90 -2.44 -15.08 -1.85
N VAL A 91 -1.58 -14.07 -1.65
CA VAL A 91 -0.49 -14.11 -0.67
C VAL A 91 -0.99 -14.26 0.77
N GLU A 92 -2.03 -13.52 1.13
CA GLU A 92 -2.69 -13.61 2.45
C GLU A 92 -3.13 -15.05 2.77
N ILE A 93 -3.68 -15.76 1.78
CA ILE A 93 -4.12 -17.15 1.93
C ILE A 93 -2.90 -18.10 1.98
N MET A 94 -1.96 -17.95 1.06
CA MET A 94 -0.86 -18.90 0.86
C MET A 94 0.23 -18.81 1.93
N CYS A 95 0.42 -17.65 2.58
CA CYS A 95 1.42 -17.49 3.63
C CYS A 95 1.08 -18.26 4.92
N LYS A 96 -0.15 -18.75 5.09
CA LYS A 96 -0.59 -19.52 6.27
C LYS A 96 -0.26 -18.87 7.63
N ASN A 97 -0.27 -17.54 7.68
CA ASN A 97 0.12 -16.71 8.84
C ASN A 97 1.61 -16.80 9.24
N ASP A 98 2.46 -17.35 8.39
CA ASP A 98 3.91 -17.34 8.58
C ASP A 98 4.50 -16.03 8.03
N MET A 99 5.09 -15.22 8.91
CA MET A 99 5.62 -13.90 8.55
C MET A 99 6.83 -13.99 7.59
N PRO A 100 7.82 -14.88 7.78
CA PRO A 100 8.89 -15.10 6.80
C PRO A 100 8.36 -15.45 5.41
N THR A 101 7.40 -16.39 5.32
CA THR A 101 6.76 -16.74 4.05
C THR A 101 6.06 -15.54 3.43
N PHE A 102 5.30 -14.77 4.22
CA PHE A 102 4.65 -13.55 3.76
C PHE A 102 5.67 -12.53 3.21
N LEU A 103 6.77 -12.28 3.91
CA LEU A 103 7.80 -11.32 3.48
C LEU A 103 8.51 -11.77 2.19
N SER A 104 8.61 -13.08 1.96
CA SER A 104 9.18 -13.62 0.71
C SER A 104 8.39 -13.20 -0.53
N SER A 105 7.10 -12.87 -0.40
CA SER A 105 6.26 -12.40 -1.52
C SER A 105 6.59 -10.98 -2.00
N GLY A 106 7.37 -10.20 -1.26
CA GLY A 106 7.63 -8.78 -1.55
C GLY A 106 6.52 -7.81 -1.14
N PHE A 107 5.43 -8.28 -0.52
CA PHE A 107 4.42 -7.41 0.09
C PHE A 107 4.84 -6.88 1.46
N GLU A 108 4.27 -5.74 1.82
CA GLU A 108 4.33 -5.20 3.18
C GLU A 108 3.09 -5.56 3.97
N ALA A 109 3.28 -5.95 5.22
CA ALA A 109 2.19 -6.24 6.13
C ALA A 109 1.54 -4.94 6.61
N ALA A 110 0.21 -4.86 6.51
CA ALA A 110 -0.56 -3.77 7.10
C ALA A 110 -0.40 -3.82 8.63
N SER A 111 0.03 -2.72 9.22
CA SER A 111 0.12 -2.61 10.67
C SER A 111 -1.27 -2.83 11.29
N ARG A 112 -1.36 -3.80 12.21
CA ARG A 112 -2.55 -3.99 13.05
C ARG A 112 -2.66 -2.95 14.17
N MET A 113 -1.87 -1.88 14.17
CA MET A 113 -2.15 -0.74 15.02
C MET A 113 -3.43 -0.09 14.54
N ARG A 114 -4.56 -0.65 14.99
CA ARG A 114 -5.75 0.13 15.29
C ARG A 114 -5.20 1.23 16.18
N THR A 115 -5.06 2.43 15.64
CA THR A 115 -4.77 3.61 16.43
C THR A 115 -5.86 3.60 17.47
N GLN A 116 -5.56 3.11 18.67
CA GLN A 116 -6.23 3.60 19.86
C GLN A 116 -5.89 5.06 19.77
N ARG A 117 -6.83 5.83 19.20
CA ARG A 117 -6.81 7.28 19.29
C ARG A 117 -6.55 7.48 20.77
N ARG A 118 -5.32 7.85 21.15
CA ARG A 118 -5.12 8.50 22.44
C ARG A 118 -6.18 9.58 22.35
N ARG A 119 -7.24 9.47 23.17
CA ARG A 119 -8.21 10.54 23.30
C ARG A 119 -7.32 11.74 23.49
N CYS A 120 -7.23 12.61 22.48
CA CYS A 120 -6.64 13.90 22.68
C CYS A 120 -7.43 14.40 23.87
N ARG A 121 -6.78 14.47 25.04
CA ARG A 121 -7.32 15.20 26.17
C ARG A 121 -7.61 16.56 25.55
N GLN A 122 -8.88 16.86 25.31
CA GLN A 122 -9.25 18.22 24.97
C GLN A 122 -8.66 19.06 26.12
N PRO A 123 -7.80 20.05 25.86
CA PRO A 123 -7.49 21.01 26.89
C PRO A 123 -8.83 21.64 27.27
N ARG A 124 -9.28 21.37 28.50
CA ARG A 124 -10.44 22.06 29.06
C ARG A 124 -9.98 23.51 29.19
N LEU A 125 -10.47 24.37 28.30
CA LEU A 125 -10.21 25.80 28.35
C LEU A 125 -10.67 26.29 29.72
N LEU A 126 -9.74 26.53 30.64
CA LEU A 126 -9.99 27.34 31.82
C LEU A 126 -10.15 28.76 31.29
N ARG A 127 -11.40 29.21 31.27
CA ARG A 127 -11.82 30.55 30.87
C ARG A 127 -11.26 31.54 31.89
N SER A 128 -10.05 32.02 31.65
CA SER A 128 -9.42 33.10 32.41
C SER A 128 -10.32 34.33 32.33
N HIS A 129 -11.05 34.61 33.42
CA HIS A 129 -11.60 35.94 33.63
C HIS A 129 -10.47 36.78 34.21
N THR A 130 -9.96 37.68 33.37
CA THR A 130 -9.17 38.82 33.80
C THR A 130 -10.02 39.61 34.80
N VAL A 131 -9.59 39.64 36.06
CA VAL A 131 -10.01 40.69 36.99
C VAL A 131 -8.75 41.45 37.38
N ALA A 132 -8.87 42.76 37.25
CA ALA A 132 -7.83 43.75 37.36
C ALA A 132 -7.21 43.85 38.76
N VAL A 133 -5.96 44.34 38.73
CA VAL A 133 -5.19 45.04 39.76
C VAL A 133 -6.04 45.70 40.85
N VAL A 134 -5.74 45.47 42.13
CA VAL A 134 -5.58 46.51 43.19
C VAL A 134 -4.70 45.96 44.34
N ASN A 135 -3.75 46.79 44.78
CA ASN A 135 -2.85 46.68 45.95
C ASN A 135 -3.55 46.49 47.30
N CYS A 136 -2.85 45.91 48.30
CA CYS A 136 -2.47 46.59 49.54
C CYS A 136 -1.72 45.65 50.51
N TRP A 137 -0.55 46.14 50.95
CA TRP A 137 0.23 45.93 52.19
C TRP A 137 0.08 44.62 52.98
#